data_AF-A0A603BU47-F1
#
_entry.id   AF-A0A603BU47-F1
#
_cell.length_a   1.000
_cell.length_b   1.000
_cell.length_c   1.000
_cell.angle_alpha   90.00
_cell.angle_beta   90.00
_cell.angle_gamma   90.00
#
_symmetry.space_group_name_H-M   'P 1'
#
loop_
_entity.id
_entity.type
_entity.pdbx_description
1 polymer ?
#
loop_
_entity_poly.entity_id
_entity_poly.type
_entity_poly.pdbx_seq_one_letter_code
_entity_poly.pdbx_strand_id
1 'polypeptide(L)'
;MSDIQLFRLGGGKVQELPGKAAAIEKDLQMLIESHMETFLGVRFLETEYRTGKTHRGRIDSLGLDENNCPVIIEYKRHSNENVINQGLFYLDWLLDHKAEFQLLVMEKISKTAAKAIDWSGTRLICIAADFNKYDEHAVQQINRNINLIRYKLFADDLLMLELVNAVVENSPQYIIANGSVSSGKRHTRTQREQLSSASPALLSLYEQLKSYVLSLSDEVQFKELKLYDAFRLIRNFLCVAVYPVTDPHLRLWLKINPQHIQLEEGFSRDVTHIGHWGTGDVELIVRNEHDLDKAKLLIEKAWQEN
;
A
#
# COMPACT_ATOMS: atom_id res chain seq x y z
N MET A 1 20.50 -4.07 14.18
CA MET A 1 19.78 -5.21 14.76
C MET A 1 18.93 -4.68 15.89
N SER A 2 17.62 -4.55 15.64
CA SER A 2 16.66 -4.46 16.74
C SER A 2 16.55 -5.86 17.33
N ASP A 3 17.09 -6.07 18.53
CA ASP A 3 16.86 -7.31 19.28
C ASP A 3 15.42 -7.30 19.80
N ILE A 4 14.48 -7.56 18.90
CA ILE A 4 13.06 -7.62 19.26
C ILE A 4 12.85 -8.87 20.12
N GLN A 5 12.46 -8.62 21.38
CA GLN A 5 12.08 -9.63 22.35
C GLN A 5 10.57 -9.60 22.55
N LEU A 6 9.96 -10.79 22.53
CA LEU A 6 8.53 -10.95 22.77
C LEU A 6 8.33 -11.74 24.05
N PHE A 7 7.46 -11.26 24.94
CA PHE A 7 7.16 -11.93 26.21
C PHE A 7 5.67 -12.25 26.32
N ARG A 8 5.36 -13.46 26.76
CA ARG A 8 4.00 -13.86 27.15
C ARG A 8 3.82 -13.59 28.65
N LEU A 9 2.82 -12.77 28.97
CA LEU A 9 2.42 -12.46 30.34
C LEU A 9 1.15 -13.25 30.69
N GLY A 10 1.17 -14.00 31.80
CA GLY A 10 0.00 -14.75 32.24
C GLY A 10 0.20 -15.50 33.57
N GLY A 11 -0.81 -15.50 34.43
CA GLY A 11 -0.77 -16.24 35.71
C GLY A 11 0.37 -15.81 36.66
N GLY A 12 0.75 -14.53 36.63
CA GLY A 12 1.89 -14.00 37.41
C GLY A 12 3.27 -14.44 36.92
N LYS A 13 3.35 -15.08 35.74
CA LYS A 13 4.61 -15.50 35.12
C LYS A 13 4.89 -14.67 33.86
N VAL A 14 6.19 -14.52 33.60
CA VAL A 14 6.74 -13.90 32.39
C VAL A 14 7.55 -14.97 31.67
N GLN A 15 7.23 -15.22 30.40
CA GLN A 15 7.94 -16.17 29.56
C GLN A 15 8.40 -15.48 28.28
N GLU A 16 9.71 -15.49 28.02
CA GLU A 16 10.23 -15.05 26.72
C GLU A 16 9.81 -16.05 25.63
N LEU A 17 9.32 -15.52 24.52
CA LEU A 17 9.08 -16.25 23.28
C LEU A 17 10.29 -15.99 22.38
N PRO A 18 11.21 -16.95 22.21
CA PRO A 18 12.37 -16.75 21.34
C PRO A 18 11.89 -16.65 19.89
N GLY A 19 12.38 -15.65 19.17
CA GLY A 19 12.09 -15.53 17.74
C GLY A 19 12.93 -16.49 16.90
N LYS A 20 12.34 -17.01 15.83
CA LYS A 20 12.97 -17.92 14.86
C LYS A 20 12.66 -17.48 13.42
N ALA A 21 13.56 -17.83 12.51
CA ALA A 21 13.28 -17.78 11.07
C ALA A 21 12.47 -19.02 10.64
N ALA A 22 11.85 -18.97 9.46
CA ALA A 22 11.19 -20.13 8.89
C ALA A 22 12.20 -21.27 8.63
N ALA A 23 11.78 -22.53 8.77
CA ALA A 23 12.65 -23.67 8.52
C ALA A 23 13.07 -23.72 7.04
N ILE A 24 12.10 -23.53 6.15
CA ILE A 24 12.27 -23.48 4.69
C ILE A 24 11.56 -22.22 4.18
N GLU A 25 12.16 -21.56 3.19
CA GLU A 25 11.63 -20.35 2.56
C GLU A 25 10.21 -20.54 2.01
N LYS A 26 9.93 -21.71 1.43
CA LYS A 26 8.62 -22.09 0.92
C LYS A 26 7.51 -22.06 1.98
N ASP A 27 7.81 -22.37 3.24
CA ASP A 27 6.79 -22.34 4.30
C ASP A 27 6.37 -20.90 4.62
N LEU A 28 7.32 -19.96 4.61
CA LEU A 28 7.04 -18.53 4.74
C LEU A 28 6.22 -18.03 3.56
N GLN A 29 6.63 -18.37 2.34
CA GLN A 29 5.91 -18.00 1.12
C GLN A 29 4.45 -18.48 1.17
N MET A 30 4.22 -19.76 1.46
CA MET A 30 2.85 -20.32 1.56
C MET A 30 2.02 -19.63 2.65
N LEU A 31 2.63 -19.33 3.81
CA LEU A 31 1.96 -18.61 4.89
C LEU A 31 1.51 -17.22 4.43
N ILE A 32 2.41 -16.45 3.82
CA ILE A 32 2.10 -15.11 3.35
C ILE A 32 1.09 -15.16 2.20
N GLU A 33 1.23 -16.06 1.22
CA GLU A 33 0.30 -16.20 0.09
C GLU A 33 -1.13 -16.53 0.54
N SER A 34 -1.29 -17.41 1.54
CA SER A 34 -2.61 -17.82 2.03
C SER A 34 -3.44 -16.68 2.67
N HIS A 35 -2.76 -15.64 3.16
CA HIS A 35 -3.38 -14.49 3.84
C HIS A 35 -2.79 -13.15 3.37
N MET A 36 -2.38 -13.08 2.11
CA MET A 36 -1.57 -11.97 1.57
C MET A 36 -2.28 -10.62 1.67
N GLU A 37 -3.60 -10.62 1.51
CA GLU A 37 -4.42 -9.41 1.65
C GLU A 37 -4.42 -8.88 3.08
N THR A 38 -4.44 -9.78 4.08
CA THR A 38 -4.40 -9.40 5.49
C THR A 38 -3.02 -8.86 5.86
N PHE A 39 -1.95 -9.56 5.48
CA PHE A 39 -0.58 -9.20 5.83
C PHE A 39 -0.08 -7.96 5.08
N LEU A 40 -0.35 -7.87 3.78
CA LEU A 40 0.31 -6.91 2.88
C LEU A 40 -0.65 -5.95 2.18
N GLY A 41 -1.97 -6.16 2.25
CA GLY A 41 -2.92 -5.41 1.43
C GLY A 41 -2.77 -5.73 -0.06
N VAL A 42 -2.35 -6.96 -0.37
CA VAL A 42 -2.11 -7.41 -1.74
C VAL A 42 -3.03 -8.58 -2.05
N ARG A 43 -3.80 -8.45 -3.13
CA ARG A 43 -4.60 -9.57 -3.67
C ARG A 43 -3.66 -10.48 -4.46
N PHE A 44 -3.55 -11.72 -3.99
CA PHE A 44 -2.71 -12.75 -4.59
C PHE A 44 -3.17 -13.10 -6.02
N LEU A 45 -2.22 -13.29 -6.94
CA LEU A 45 -2.50 -13.65 -8.33
C LEU A 45 -1.93 -15.02 -8.70
N GLU A 46 -0.65 -15.23 -8.45
CA GLU A 46 0.05 -16.45 -8.83
C GLU A 46 1.32 -16.68 -7.99
N THR A 47 1.63 -17.94 -7.75
CA THR A 47 2.83 -18.40 -7.05
C THR A 47 3.84 -18.94 -8.07
N GLU A 48 5.13 -18.80 -7.80
CA GLU A 48 6.22 -19.43 -8.56
C GLU A 48 6.15 -19.12 -10.07
N TYR A 49 5.84 -17.88 -10.42
CA TYR A 49 5.54 -17.44 -11.77
C TYR A 49 6.78 -17.52 -12.68
N ARG A 50 6.68 -18.29 -13.76
CA ARG A 50 7.80 -18.51 -14.69
C ARG A 50 7.89 -17.40 -15.73
N THR A 51 9.02 -16.71 -15.80
CA THR A 51 9.26 -15.58 -16.73
C THR A 51 9.65 -16.03 -18.15
N GLY A 52 9.12 -17.17 -18.60
CA GLY A 52 9.37 -17.73 -19.93
C GLY A 52 10.81 -18.21 -20.19
N LYS A 53 11.07 -18.59 -21.45
CA LYS A 53 12.34 -19.21 -21.89
C LYS A 53 13.52 -18.24 -22.01
N THR A 54 13.24 -16.94 -22.12
CA THR A 54 14.24 -15.89 -22.35
C THR A 54 14.85 -15.42 -21.04
N HIS A 55 14.05 -15.08 -20.04
CA HIS A 55 14.55 -14.66 -18.72
C HIS A 55 14.91 -15.85 -17.82
N ARG A 56 14.30 -17.03 -18.03
CA ARG A 56 14.56 -18.29 -17.29
C ARG A 56 14.51 -18.16 -15.76
N GLY A 57 13.81 -17.15 -15.27
CA GLY A 57 13.63 -16.88 -13.85
C GLY A 57 12.28 -17.37 -13.34
N ARG A 58 12.10 -17.17 -12.04
CA ARG A 58 10.88 -17.53 -11.32
C ARG A 58 10.63 -16.49 -10.24
N ILE A 59 9.51 -15.81 -10.36
CA ILE A 59 9.02 -14.83 -9.39
C ILE A 59 8.31 -15.61 -8.28
N ASP A 60 8.63 -15.36 -7.02
CA ASP A 60 8.06 -16.15 -5.93
C ASP A 60 6.54 -15.92 -5.80
N SER A 61 6.10 -14.66 -5.75
CA SER A 61 4.68 -14.33 -5.81
C SER A 61 4.38 -13.07 -6.63
N LEU A 62 3.25 -13.10 -7.34
CA LEU A 62 2.64 -11.95 -7.99
C LEU A 62 1.33 -11.56 -7.30
N GLY A 63 1.09 -10.25 -7.21
CA GLY A 63 -0.14 -9.72 -6.62
C GLY A 63 -0.52 -8.34 -7.15
N LEU A 64 -1.69 -7.87 -6.71
CA LEU A 64 -2.22 -6.54 -7.02
C LEU A 64 -2.62 -5.84 -5.73
N ASP A 65 -2.00 -4.69 -5.43
CA ASP A 65 -2.27 -3.97 -4.17
C ASP A 65 -3.63 -3.25 -4.14
N GLU A 66 -3.90 -2.63 -3.00
CA GLU A 66 -5.04 -1.77 -2.69
C GLU A 66 -5.23 -0.59 -3.66
N ASN A 67 -4.14 -0.11 -4.26
CA ASN A 67 -4.11 0.99 -5.22
C ASN A 67 -4.20 0.50 -6.68
N ASN A 68 -4.39 -0.81 -6.90
CA ASN A 68 -4.27 -1.50 -8.19
C ASN A 68 -2.88 -1.39 -8.83
N CYS A 69 -1.83 -1.26 -8.03
CA CYS A 69 -0.45 -1.35 -8.48
C CYS A 69 -0.01 -2.81 -8.53
N PRO A 70 0.67 -3.25 -9.61
CA PRO A 70 1.28 -4.58 -9.66
C PRO A 70 2.34 -4.74 -8.58
N VAL A 71 2.38 -5.91 -7.93
CA VAL A 71 3.33 -6.22 -6.86
C VAL A 71 4.07 -7.51 -7.15
N ILE A 72 5.39 -7.46 -7.02
CA ILE A 72 6.27 -8.62 -6.94
C ILE A 72 6.65 -8.81 -5.47
N ILE A 73 6.58 -10.04 -4.98
CA ILE A 73 7.04 -10.40 -3.65
C ILE A 73 8.11 -11.47 -3.78
N GLU A 74 9.26 -11.24 -3.15
CA GLU A 74 10.39 -12.18 -3.10
C GLU A 74 10.73 -12.48 -1.63
N TYR A 75 10.98 -13.74 -1.31
CA TYR A 75 11.19 -14.20 0.06
C TYR A 75 12.63 -14.64 0.27
N LYS A 76 13.13 -14.45 1.50
CA LYS A 76 14.40 -15.01 1.95
C LYS A 76 14.36 -15.51 3.37
N ARG A 77 14.98 -16.67 3.58
CA ARG A 77 15.19 -17.18 4.94
C ARG A 77 16.28 -16.40 5.69
N HIS A 78 17.31 -15.89 4.99
CA HIS A 78 18.51 -15.30 5.58
C HIS A 78 18.86 -13.93 4.97
N SER A 79 19.65 -13.14 5.70
CA SER A 79 20.02 -11.76 5.36
C SER A 79 21.13 -11.59 4.32
N ASN A 80 21.84 -12.68 3.98
CA ASN A 80 23.02 -12.61 3.10
C ASN A 80 22.69 -12.90 1.62
N GLU A 81 21.40 -12.98 1.29
CA GLU A 81 20.93 -13.32 -0.05
C GLU A 81 20.49 -12.06 -0.81
N ASN A 82 20.82 -12.00 -2.11
CA ASN A 82 20.67 -10.81 -2.93
C ASN A 82 19.23 -10.61 -3.45
N VAL A 83 18.27 -10.59 -2.52
CA VAL A 83 16.82 -10.53 -2.80
C VAL A 83 16.43 -9.28 -3.57
N ILE A 84 17.09 -8.15 -3.29
CA ILE A 84 16.83 -6.88 -3.98
C ILE A 84 17.18 -7.00 -5.46
N ASN A 85 18.36 -7.53 -5.80
CA ASN A 85 18.77 -7.66 -7.20
C ASN A 85 17.93 -8.68 -7.96
N GLN A 86 17.54 -9.78 -7.31
CA GLN A 86 16.61 -10.75 -7.88
C GLN A 86 15.26 -10.10 -8.17
N GLY A 87 14.70 -9.37 -7.20
CA GLY A 87 13.45 -8.65 -7.36
C GLY A 87 13.50 -7.56 -8.43
N LEU A 88 14.60 -6.82 -8.53
CA LEU A 88 14.80 -5.81 -9.57
C LEU A 88 14.85 -6.42 -10.98
N PHE A 89 15.48 -7.58 -11.13
CA PHE A 89 15.48 -8.31 -12.40
C PHE A 89 14.06 -8.71 -12.83
N TYR A 90 13.21 -9.10 -11.89
CA TYR A 90 11.81 -9.43 -12.17
C TYR A 90 10.91 -8.21 -12.35
N LEU A 91 11.22 -7.10 -11.69
CA LEU A 91 10.54 -5.84 -11.88
C LEU A 91 10.68 -5.35 -13.33
N ASP A 92 11.88 -5.48 -13.91
CA ASP A 92 12.12 -5.19 -15.33
C ASP A 92 11.27 -6.09 -16.24
N TRP A 93 11.27 -7.40 -15.98
CA TRP A 93 10.42 -8.35 -16.70
C TRP A 93 8.93 -7.95 -16.67
N LEU A 94 8.40 -7.61 -15.49
CA LEU A 94 7.00 -7.23 -15.32
C LEU A 94 6.63 -5.98 -16.12
N LEU A 95 7.54 -4.99 -16.18
CA LEU A 95 7.33 -3.76 -16.93
C LEU A 95 7.38 -3.96 -18.45
N ASP A 96 8.11 -4.97 -18.92
CA ASP A 96 8.14 -5.39 -20.34
C ASP A 96 6.95 -6.30 -20.71
N HIS A 97 6.35 -6.99 -19.74
CA HIS A 97 5.30 -8.01 -19.96
C HIS A 97 3.92 -7.58 -19.41
N LYS A 98 3.60 -6.28 -19.50
CA LYS A 98 2.36 -5.70 -18.95
C LYS A 98 1.07 -6.39 -19.40
N ALA A 99 1.01 -6.81 -20.67
CA ALA A 99 -0.18 -7.47 -21.22
C ALA A 99 -0.44 -8.83 -20.56
N GLU A 100 0.61 -9.57 -20.24
CA GLU A 100 0.54 -10.88 -19.60
C GLU A 100 0.04 -10.75 -18.16
N PHE A 101 0.59 -9.81 -17.40
CA PHE A 101 0.11 -9.52 -16.05
C PHE A 101 -1.33 -8.95 -16.05
N GLN A 102 -1.68 -8.10 -17.03
CA GLN A 102 -3.05 -7.59 -17.15
C GLN A 102 -4.06 -8.71 -17.43
N LEU A 103 -3.70 -9.70 -18.25
CA LEU A 103 -4.50 -10.90 -18.48
C LEU A 103 -4.69 -11.70 -17.18
N LEU A 104 -3.60 -11.89 -16.42
CA LEU A 104 -3.65 -12.57 -15.13
C LEU A 104 -4.61 -11.89 -14.14
N VAL A 105 -4.55 -10.56 -14.03
CA VAL A 105 -5.50 -9.78 -13.20
C VAL A 105 -6.93 -9.92 -13.69
N MET A 106 -7.14 -9.94 -15.01
CA MET A 106 -8.47 -10.10 -15.60
C MET A 106 -9.08 -11.46 -15.26
N GLU A 107 -8.28 -12.52 -15.29
CA GLU A 107 -8.68 -13.90 -15.02
C GLU A 107 -8.89 -14.18 -13.53
N LYS A 108 -8.00 -13.69 -12.67
CA LYS A 108 -8.01 -13.99 -11.23
C LYS A 108 -8.86 -13.01 -10.40
N ILE A 109 -8.99 -11.76 -10.83
CA ILE A 109 -9.69 -10.70 -10.07
C ILE A 109 -10.92 -10.22 -10.84
N SER A 110 -10.73 -9.39 -11.88
CA SER A 110 -11.84 -8.92 -12.73
C SER A 110 -11.35 -8.09 -13.92
N LYS A 111 -12.20 -7.97 -14.94
CA LYS A 111 -12.02 -7.03 -16.06
C LYS A 111 -11.93 -5.56 -15.61
N THR A 112 -12.60 -5.19 -14.52
CA THR A 112 -12.57 -3.82 -14.00
C THR A 112 -11.21 -3.52 -13.36
N ALA A 113 -10.71 -4.43 -12.51
CA ALA A 113 -9.39 -4.32 -11.92
C ALA A 113 -8.28 -4.27 -12.98
N ALA A 114 -8.37 -5.13 -14.01
CA ALA A 114 -7.40 -5.17 -15.11
C ALA A 114 -7.32 -3.84 -15.90
N LYS A 115 -8.41 -3.08 -15.98
CA LYS A 115 -8.43 -1.75 -16.61
C LYS A 115 -7.96 -0.63 -15.68
N ALA A 116 -8.01 -0.87 -14.38
CA ALA A 116 -7.64 0.08 -13.34
C ALA A 116 -6.18 -0.05 -12.89
N ILE A 117 -5.39 -0.97 -13.48
CA ILE A 117 -3.99 -1.19 -13.11
C ILE A 117 -3.20 0.11 -13.24
N ASP A 118 -2.53 0.50 -12.15
CA ASP A 118 -1.61 1.62 -12.11
C ASP A 118 -0.15 1.14 -12.15
N TRP A 119 0.42 1.15 -13.35
CA TRP A 119 1.81 0.74 -13.59
C TRP A 119 2.84 1.70 -12.99
N SER A 120 2.47 2.95 -12.70
CA SER A 120 3.39 3.94 -12.15
C SER A 120 3.80 3.59 -10.71
N GLY A 121 2.94 2.83 -10.02
CA GLY A 121 3.16 2.38 -8.66
C GLY A 121 3.70 0.97 -8.49
N THR A 122 4.14 0.32 -9.57
CA THR A 122 4.66 -1.06 -9.53
C THR A 122 5.65 -1.22 -8.36
N ARG A 123 5.37 -2.18 -7.48
CA ARG A 123 6.02 -2.34 -6.18
C ARG A 123 6.79 -3.65 -6.12
N LEU A 124 7.97 -3.61 -5.51
CA LEU A 124 8.72 -4.80 -5.09
C LEU A 124 8.68 -4.89 -3.58
N ILE A 125 8.26 -6.04 -3.03
CA ILE A 125 8.31 -6.34 -1.60
C ILE A 125 9.31 -7.47 -1.40
N CYS A 126 10.39 -7.20 -0.68
CA CYS A 126 11.35 -8.22 -0.27
C CYS A 126 11.07 -8.58 1.19
N ILE A 127 10.80 -9.86 1.49
CA ILE A 127 10.51 -10.33 2.84
C ILE A 127 11.65 -11.24 3.30
N ALA A 128 12.40 -10.83 4.33
CA ALA A 128 13.56 -11.58 4.81
C ALA A 128 13.66 -11.62 6.34
N ALA A 129 14.44 -12.56 6.89
CA ALA A 129 14.63 -12.63 8.34
C ALA A 129 15.43 -11.44 8.89
N ASP A 130 16.32 -10.85 8.09
CA ASP A 130 16.98 -9.59 8.39
C ASP A 130 17.53 -8.94 7.11
N PHE A 131 17.85 -7.66 7.17
CA PHE A 131 18.52 -6.88 6.13
C PHE A 131 19.75 -6.20 6.73
N ASN A 132 20.81 -6.08 5.95
CA ASN A 132 22.00 -5.36 6.39
C ASN A 132 21.88 -3.87 6.03
N LYS A 133 22.70 -3.02 6.68
CA LYS A 133 22.70 -1.57 6.45
C LYS A 133 22.96 -1.15 5.00
N TYR A 134 23.62 -2.00 4.20
CA TYR A 134 23.89 -1.73 2.79
C TYR A 134 22.63 -1.97 1.94
N ASP A 135 21.82 -2.95 2.28
CA ASP A 135 20.53 -3.21 1.62
C ASP A 135 19.57 -2.02 1.81
N GLU A 136 19.45 -1.56 3.07
CA GLU A 136 18.63 -0.40 3.43
C GLU A 136 19.09 0.86 2.68
N HIS A 137 20.39 1.13 2.68
CA HIS A 137 20.96 2.26 1.96
C HIS A 137 20.79 2.13 0.44
N ALA A 138 20.93 0.93 -0.13
CA ALA A 138 20.79 0.70 -1.57
C ALA A 138 19.38 1.06 -2.04
N VAL A 139 18.34 0.62 -1.32
CA VAL A 139 16.95 0.93 -1.66
C VAL A 139 16.67 2.44 -1.67
N GLN A 140 17.27 3.21 -0.76
CA GLN A 140 17.12 4.67 -0.74
C GLN A 140 17.73 5.37 -1.98
N GLN A 141 18.73 4.76 -2.60
CA GLN A 141 19.38 5.29 -3.82
C GLN A 141 18.69 4.81 -5.10
N ILE A 142 17.88 3.75 -5.03
CA ILE A 142 17.16 3.21 -6.16
C ILE A 142 15.84 3.96 -6.31
N ASN A 143 15.64 4.65 -7.44
CA ASN A 143 14.38 5.32 -7.75
C ASN A 143 13.27 4.33 -8.19
N ARG A 144 12.91 3.42 -7.28
CA ARG A 144 11.86 2.40 -7.43
C ARG A 144 11.12 2.20 -6.10
N ASN A 145 9.87 1.76 -6.18
CA ASN A 145 9.04 1.46 -5.01
C ASN A 145 9.39 0.07 -4.44
N ILE A 146 10.38 0.04 -3.53
CA ILE A 146 10.87 -1.20 -2.91
C ILE A 146 10.62 -1.16 -1.40
N ASN A 147 9.91 -2.14 -0.86
CA ASN A 147 9.78 -2.32 0.58
C ASN A 147 10.55 -3.55 1.04
N LEU A 148 11.36 -3.35 2.07
CA LEU A 148 12.06 -4.38 2.81
C LEU A 148 11.24 -4.67 4.06
N ILE A 149 10.71 -5.87 4.17
CA ILE A 149 9.92 -6.32 5.33
C ILE A 149 10.72 -7.38 6.07
N ARG A 150 11.14 -7.07 7.29
CA ARG A 150 11.74 -8.05 8.19
C ARG A 150 10.64 -8.89 8.82
N TYR A 151 10.79 -10.21 8.80
CA TYR A 151 9.86 -11.10 9.50
C TYR A 151 10.52 -11.81 10.68
N LYS A 152 9.73 -12.12 11.72
CA LYS A 152 10.16 -12.96 12.84
C LYS A 152 8.99 -13.82 13.30
N LEU A 153 9.21 -15.13 13.40
CA LEU A 153 8.22 -16.07 13.94
C LEU A 153 8.45 -16.26 15.43
N PHE A 154 7.38 -16.32 16.20
CA PHE A 154 7.41 -16.62 17.62
C PHE A 154 6.39 -17.71 17.93
N ALA A 155 6.76 -18.65 18.81
CA ALA A 155 5.93 -19.85 19.05
C ALA A 155 5.53 -20.51 17.70
N ASP A 156 4.30 -20.99 17.59
CA ASP A 156 3.78 -21.65 16.37
C ASP A 156 2.69 -20.81 15.66
N ASP A 157 2.24 -19.73 16.28
CA ASP A 157 1.05 -18.96 15.89
C ASP A 157 1.26 -17.44 15.81
N LEU A 158 2.49 -16.96 16.05
CA LEU A 158 2.80 -15.53 16.04
C LEU A 158 3.81 -15.19 14.94
N LEU A 159 3.43 -14.25 14.07
CA LEU A 159 4.28 -13.68 13.04
C LEU A 159 4.36 -12.17 13.27
N MET A 160 5.57 -11.65 13.26
CA MET A 160 5.85 -10.22 13.23
C MET A 160 6.36 -9.83 11.84
N LEU A 161 5.85 -8.73 11.32
CA LEU A 161 6.34 -8.07 10.12
C LEU A 161 6.73 -6.63 10.49
N GLU A 162 7.92 -6.22 10.09
CA GLU A 162 8.48 -4.88 10.34
C GLU A 162 8.92 -4.28 9.01
N LEU A 163 8.40 -3.10 8.66
CA LEU A 163 8.85 -2.37 7.49
C LEU A 163 10.19 -1.69 7.83
N VAL A 164 11.26 -2.08 7.15
CA VAL A 164 12.62 -1.59 7.46
C VAL A 164 12.91 -0.26 6.79
N ASN A 165 12.18 0.09 5.72
CA ASN A 165 12.36 1.34 5.00
C ASN A 165 11.02 1.99 4.62
N ALA A 166 10.94 3.31 4.81
CA ALA A 166 9.94 4.13 4.16
C ALA A 166 10.40 4.46 2.73
N VAL A 167 9.50 4.32 1.75
CA VAL A 167 9.74 4.82 0.40
C VAL A 167 9.03 6.16 0.26
N VAL A 168 9.78 7.22 0.00
CA VAL A 168 9.20 8.47 -0.51
C VAL A 168 9.04 8.27 -2.02
N GLU A 169 7.81 8.03 -2.49
CA GLU A 169 7.54 7.93 -3.92
C GLU A 169 7.74 9.31 -4.56
N ASN A 170 8.93 9.52 -5.15
CA ASN A 170 9.23 10.74 -5.89
C ASN A 170 8.52 10.73 -7.25
N SER A 171 7.39 11.43 -7.31
CA SER A 171 6.70 11.97 -8.49
C SER A 171 6.26 10.97 -9.56
N PRO A 172 5.02 11.05 -10.04
CA PRO A 172 4.61 10.25 -11.18
C PRO A 172 5.34 10.70 -12.46
N GLN A 173 6.10 9.79 -13.08
CA GLN A 173 6.37 9.88 -14.52
C GLN A 173 5.09 9.54 -15.28
N TYR A 174 4.08 10.41 -15.21
CA TYR A 174 3.04 10.43 -16.22
C TYR A 174 3.72 10.95 -17.50
N ILE A 175 4.18 10.04 -18.36
CA ILE A 175 4.33 10.36 -19.77
C ILE A 175 2.93 10.80 -20.21
N ILE A 176 2.78 12.10 -20.47
CA ILE A 176 1.59 12.65 -21.10
C ILE A 176 1.53 12.03 -22.50
N ALA A 177 0.86 10.88 -22.62
CA ALA A 177 0.37 10.45 -23.91
C ALA A 177 -0.70 11.48 -24.29
N ASN A 178 -0.36 12.38 -25.21
CA ASN A 178 -1.31 13.23 -25.92
C ASN A 178 -2.28 12.31 -26.70
N GLY A 179 -3.26 11.76 -25.99
CA GLY A 179 -4.35 10.95 -26.52
C GLY A 179 -5.52 11.85 -26.87
N SER A 180 -5.92 11.80 -28.12
CA SER A 180 -7.01 12.55 -28.74
C SER A 180 -8.30 12.57 -27.90
N VAL A 181 -8.90 13.76 -27.83
CA VAL A 181 -10.20 14.02 -27.22
C VAL A 181 -11.26 13.17 -27.92
N SER A 182 -11.67 12.07 -27.28
CA SER A 182 -12.89 11.37 -27.67
C SER A 182 -14.08 12.11 -27.06
N SER A 183 -14.83 12.78 -27.93
CA SER A 183 -16.09 13.44 -27.61
C SER A 183 -17.16 12.39 -27.24
N GLY A 184 -17.78 12.51 -26.07
CA GLY A 184 -19.04 11.81 -25.77
C GLY A 184 -19.24 11.24 -24.36
N LYS A 185 -18.25 11.22 -23.47
CA LYS A 185 -18.44 10.82 -22.06
C LYS A 185 -18.01 11.94 -21.12
N ARG A 186 -18.80 12.20 -20.07
CA ARG A 186 -18.44 13.13 -18.98
C ARG A 186 -17.02 12.81 -18.52
N HIS A 187 -16.09 13.71 -18.78
CA HIS A 187 -14.70 13.58 -18.36
C HIS A 187 -14.65 13.56 -16.83
N THR A 188 -14.21 12.45 -16.24
CA THR A 188 -13.96 12.40 -14.80
C THR A 188 -12.65 13.12 -14.54
N ARG A 189 -12.72 14.23 -13.79
CA ARG A 189 -11.54 15.05 -13.48
C ARG A 189 -10.56 14.27 -12.61
N THR A 190 -9.28 14.40 -12.90
CA THR A 190 -8.20 13.80 -12.09
C THR A 190 -8.01 14.57 -10.78
N GLN A 191 -7.41 13.94 -9.76
CA GLN A 191 -7.08 14.58 -8.49
C GLN A 191 -6.27 15.86 -8.72
N ARG A 192 -5.28 15.81 -9.61
CA ARG A 192 -4.45 16.96 -9.98
C ARG A 192 -5.25 18.10 -10.63
N GLU A 193 -6.21 17.78 -11.50
CA GLU A 193 -7.12 18.78 -12.08
C GLU A 193 -8.08 19.36 -11.04
N GLN A 194 -8.49 18.56 -10.05
CA GLN A 194 -9.34 19.05 -8.96
C GLN A 194 -8.55 20.03 -8.09
N LEU A 195 -7.37 19.63 -7.63
CA LEU A 195 -6.44 20.49 -6.88
C LEU A 195 -6.13 21.79 -7.62
N SER A 196 -5.83 21.74 -8.93
CA SER A 196 -5.52 22.96 -9.68
C SER A 196 -6.69 23.94 -9.82
N SER A 197 -7.93 23.47 -9.61
CA SER A 197 -9.14 24.31 -9.60
C SER A 197 -9.69 24.60 -8.22
N ALA A 198 -9.06 24.09 -7.16
CA ALA A 198 -9.49 24.30 -5.79
C ALA A 198 -9.24 25.75 -5.36
N SER A 199 -10.12 26.26 -4.49
CA SER A 199 -9.92 27.57 -3.87
C SER A 199 -8.68 27.56 -2.97
N PRO A 200 -8.07 28.72 -2.69
CA PRO A 200 -6.94 28.80 -1.76
C PRO A 200 -7.23 28.19 -0.39
N ALA A 201 -8.48 28.33 0.10
CA ALA A 201 -8.90 27.74 1.37
C ALA A 201 -8.93 26.19 1.32
N LEU A 202 -9.47 25.60 0.26
CA LEU A 202 -9.53 24.15 0.11
C LEU A 202 -8.14 23.54 -0.12
N LEU A 203 -7.28 24.23 -0.87
CA LEU A 203 -5.87 23.86 -1.02
C LEU A 203 -5.14 23.89 0.32
N SER A 204 -5.33 24.95 1.11
CA SER A 204 -4.75 25.03 2.46
C SER A 204 -5.23 23.87 3.33
N LEU A 205 -6.52 23.54 3.30
CA LEU A 205 -7.07 22.41 4.04
C LEU A 205 -6.46 21.06 3.63
N TYR A 206 -6.26 20.85 2.33
CA TYR A 206 -5.59 19.64 1.80
C TYR A 206 -4.13 19.55 2.27
N GLU A 207 -3.38 20.66 2.19
CA GLU A 207 -1.98 20.67 2.63
C GLU A 207 -1.86 20.49 4.15
N GLN A 208 -2.77 21.07 4.94
CA GLN A 208 -2.85 20.83 6.38
C GLN A 208 -3.10 19.35 6.71
N LEU A 209 -4.06 18.72 6.02
CA LEU A 209 -4.31 17.28 6.14
C LEU A 209 -3.07 16.46 5.78
N LYS A 210 -2.47 16.73 4.61
CA LYS A 210 -1.29 16.00 4.12
C LYS A 210 -0.11 16.12 5.06
N SER A 211 0.20 17.34 5.51
CA SER A 211 1.28 17.60 6.47
C SER A 211 1.02 16.90 7.81
N TYR A 212 -0.22 16.90 8.29
CA TYR A 212 -0.58 16.23 9.52
C TYR A 212 -0.37 14.71 9.42
N VAL A 213 -0.91 14.08 8.37
CA VAL A 213 -0.81 12.62 8.19
C VAL A 213 0.65 12.17 8.04
N LEU A 214 1.46 12.93 7.30
CA LEU A 214 2.90 12.67 7.17
C LEU A 214 3.68 12.88 8.48
N SER A 215 3.15 13.67 9.42
CA SER A 215 3.78 13.88 10.73
C SER A 215 3.48 12.78 11.76
N LEU A 216 2.57 11.85 11.46
CA LEU A 216 2.22 10.76 12.39
C LEU A 216 3.37 9.78 12.61
N SER A 217 4.16 9.50 11.58
CA SER A 217 5.36 8.66 11.64
C SER A 217 6.20 8.85 10.38
N ASP A 218 7.53 8.75 10.52
CA ASP A 218 8.47 8.74 9.40
C ASP A 218 8.26 7.54 8.45
N GLU A 219 7.52 6.52 8.89
CA GLU A 219 7.18 5.33 8.09
C GLU A 219 6.00 5.56 7.13
N VAL A 220 5.24 6.64 7.30
CA VAL A 220 4.08 6.93 6.45
C VAL A 220 4.53 7.26 5.03
N GLN A 221 4.01 6.50 4.07
CA GLN A 221 4.25 6.67 2.65
C GLN A 221 3.06 7.36 1.99
N PHE A 222 3.33 8.25 1.05
CA PHE A 222 2.33 8.99 0.29
C PHE A 222 2.42 8.66 -1.20
N LYS A 223 1.26 8.48 -1.84
CA LYS A 223 1.14 8.20 -3.26
C LYS A 223 0.06 9.09 -3.89
N GLU A 224 0.42 9.77 -4.96
CA GLU A 224 -0.55 10.44 -5.85
C GLU A 224 -1.10 9.41 -6.83
N LEU A 225 -2.42 9.21 -6.85
CA LEU A 225 -3.07 8.43 -7.91
C LEU A 225 -3.91 9.33 -8.81
N LYS A 226 -4.42 8.74 -9.88
CA LYS A 226 -5.20 9.46 -10.90
C LYS A 226 -6.42 10.20 -10.32
N LEU A 227 -7.14 9.60 -9.37
CA LEU A 227 -8.43 10.10 -8.89
C LEU A 227 -8.44 10.50 -7.40
N TYR A 228 -7.43 10.08 -6.64
CA TYR A 228 -7.30 10.30 -5.20
C TYR A 228 -5.82 10.17 -4.84
N ASP A 229 -5.46 10.55 -3.62
CA ASP A 229 -4.15 10.27 -3.04
C ASP A 229 -4.29 9.25 -1.90
N ALA A 230 -3.24 8.47 -1.65
CA ALA A 230 -3.22 7.43 -0.62
C ALA A 230 -2.06 7.61 0.35
N PHE A 231 -2.33 7.33 1.62
CA PHE A 231 -1.37 7.24 2.71
C PHE A 231 -1.34 5.80 3.22
N ARG A 232 -0.13 5.25 3.37
CA ARG A 232 0.07 3.85 3.74
C ARG A 232 1.29 3.63 4.62
N LEU A 233 1.24 2.56 5.40
CA LEU A 233 2.43 1.90 5.95
C LEU A 233 2.74 0.70 5.04
N ILE A 234 2.58 -0.54 5.55
CA ILE A 234 2.52 -1.73 4.70
C ILE A 234 1.27 -1.69 3.80
N ARG A 235 0.14 -1.26 4.38
CA ARG A 235 -1.20 -1.15 3.79
C ARG A 235 -1.71 0.28 3.85
N ASN A 236 -2.64 0.62 2.97
CA ASN A 236 -3.33 1.91 3.03
C ASN A 236 -4.12 2.04 4.33
N PHE A 237 -4.09 3.22 4.95
CA PHE A 237 -4.97 3.54 6.09
C PHE A 237 -5.86 4.75 5.81
N LEU A 238 -5.47 5.62 4.88
CA LEU A 238 -6.23 6.80 4.46
C LEU A 238 -6.10 7.02 2.96
N CYS A 239 -7.22 7.27 2.30
CA CYS A 239 -7.27 7.84 0.95
C CYS A 239 -7.99 9.19 0.97
N VAL A 240 -7.60 10.13 0.11
CA VAL A 240 -8.22 11.46 0.02
C VAL A 240 -8.48 11.88 -1.43
N ALA A 241 -9.67 12.41 -1.70
CA ALA A 241 -10.02 13.05 -2.96
C ALA A 241 -10.53 14.48 -2.74
N VAL A 242 -10.15 15.41 -3.63
CA VAL A 242 -10.56 16.81 -3.56
C VAL A 242 -11.77 17.07 -4.47
N TYR A 243 -12.81 17.70 -3.92
CA TYR A 243 -14.01 18.10 -4.64
C TYR A 243 -14.18 19.63 -4.56
N PRO A 244 -13.81 20.41 -5.59
CA PRO A 244 -13.71 21.86 -5.49
C PRO A 244 -14.92 22.67 -6.01
N VAL A 245 -15.88 22.04 -6.71
CA VAL A 245 -16.87 22.77 -7.53
C VAL A 245 -18.22 23.00 -6.83
N THR A 246 -19.05 21.98 -6.69
CA THR A 246 -20.46 22.14 -6.27
C THR A 246 -20.62 22.20 -4.75
N ASP A 247 -19.85 21.39 -4.03
CA ASP A 247 -19.74 21.38 -2.57
C ASP A 247 -18.24 21.26 -2.29
N PRO A 248 -17.51 22.37 -2.05
CA PRO A 248 -16.08 22.34 -1.82
C PRO A 248 -15.71 21.56 -0.54
N HIS A 249 -15.10 20.39 -0.68
CA HIS A 249 -14.66 19.56 0.45
C HIS A 249 -13.50 18.63 0.09
N LEU A 250 -12.83 18.13 1.13
CA LEU A 250 -12.03 16.91 1.04
C LEU A 250 -12.91 15.73 1.41
N ARG A 251 -12.81 14.66 0.64
CA ARG A 251 -13.42 13.37 0.95
C ARG A 251 -12.33 12.41 1.35
N LEU A 252 -12.46 11.82 2.52
CA LEU A 252 -11.49 10.88 3.06
C LEU A 252 -12.13 9.50 3.13
N TRP A 253 -11.36 8.46 2.87
CA TRP A 253 -11.74 7.07 3.14
C TRP A 253 -10.72 6.48 4.09
N LEU A 254 -11.20 6.04 5.26
CA LEU A 254 -10.39 5.53 6.35
C LEU A 254 -10.58 4.02 6.48
N LYS A 255 -9.46 3.30 6.61
CA LYS A 255 -9.49 1.86 6.86
C LYS A 255 -9.71 1.59 8.35
N ILE A 256 -10.94 1.82 8.78
CA ILE A 256 -11.41 1.57 10.15
C ILE A 256 -12.66 0.72 10.03
N ASN A 257 -12.84 -0.21 10.95
CA ASN A 257 -14.11 -0.90 11.07
C ASN A 257 -15.22 0.09 11.52
N PRO A 258 -16.29 0.31 10.73
CA PRO A 258 -17.33 1.28 11.07
C PRO A 258 -18.12 0.92 12.34
N GLN A 259 -18.11 -0.35 12.77
CA GLN A 259 -18.70 -0.78 14.05
C GLN A 259 -17.88 -0.34 15.28
N HIS A 260 -16.63 0.11 15.11
CA HIS A 260 -15.76 0.58 16.19
C HIS A 260 -15.80 2.10 16.41
N ILE A 261 -16.67 2.82 15.70
CA ILE A 261 -16.81 4.28 15.80
C ILE A 261 -18.27 4.70 15.84
N GLN A 262 -18.53 5.89 16.36
CA GLN A 262 -19.85 6.51 16.28
C GLN A 262 -19.91 7.38 15.03
N LEU A 263 -20.82 7.06 14.11
CA LEU A 263 -21.03 7.83 12.90
C LEU A 263 -21.85 9.10 13.18
N GLU A 264 -21.37 10.23 12.68
CA GLU A 264 -22.01 11.55 12.71
C GLU A 264 -22.62 11.89 11.34
N GLU A 265 -23.91 12.21 11.30
CA GLU A 265 -24.63 12.59 10.09
C GLU A 265 -24.00 13.85 9.43
N GLY A 266 -23.78 13.79 8.11
CA GLY A 266 -23.19 14.90 7.35
C GLY A 266 -21.65 15.00 7.42
N PHE A 267 -21.01 14.27 8.33
CA PHE A 267 -19.55 14.21 8.48
C PHE A 267 -18.98 12.83 8.15
N SER A 268 -19.55 11.74 8.68
CA SER A 268 -19.02 10.38 8.53
C SER A 268 -20.07 9.37 8.08
N ARG A 269 -19.67 8.36 7.31
CA ARG A 269 -20.57 7.34 6.77
C ARG A 269 -19.88 5.99 6.58
N ASP A 270 -20.59 4.90 6.86
CA ASP A 270 -20.22 3.55 6.45
C ASP A 270 -20.42 3.38 4.93
N VAL A 271 -19.32 3.06 4.24
CA VAL A 271 -19.24 2.81 2.80
C VAL A 271 -18.76 1.41 2.45
N THR A 272 -18.77 0.44 3.38
CA THR A 272 -18.29 -0.95 3.13
C THR A 272 -18.93 -1.60 1.92
N HIS A 273 -20.21 -1.31 1.66
CA HIS A 273 -20.96 -1.85 0.51
C HIS A 273 -21.26 -0.80 -0.56
N ILE A 274 -20.59 0.35 -0.49
CA ILE A 274 -20.77 1.48 -1.40
C ILE A 274 -19.49 1.65 -2.18
N GLY A 275 -19.57 1.51 -3.50
CA GLY A 275 -18.40 1.72 -4.37
C GLY A 275 -17.83 3.13 -4.20
N HIS A 276 -16.54 3.21 -3.89
CA HIS A 276 -15.79 4.46 -3.72
C HIS A 276 -14.38 4.32 -4.30
N TRP A 277 -13.58 5.38 -4.24
CA TRP A 277 -12.19 5.35 -4.69
C TRP A 277 -11.24 5.05 -3.53
N GLY A 278 -10.17 4.32 -3.80
CA GLY A 278 -9.21 3.95 -2.77
C GLY A 278 -9.73 2.84 -1.86
N THR A 279 -9.32 2.91 -0.61
CA THR A 279 -9.61 1.90 0.42
C THR A 279 -10.20 2.53 1.65
N GLY A 280 -11.01 1.75 2.36
CA GLY A 280 -11.51 2.09 3.67
C GLY A 280 -13.03 2.03 3.75
N ASP A 281 -13.53 1.63 4.89
CA ASP A 281 -14.95 1.41 5.10
C ASP A 281 -15.67 2.64 5.65
N VAL A 282 -14.92 3.66 6.08
CA VAL A 282 -15.45 4.90 6.66
C VAL A 282 -15.13 6.07 5.76
N GLU A 283 -16.15 6.71 5.20
CA GLU A 283 -16.04 7.96 4.44
C GLU A 283 -16.21 9.16 5.38
N LEU A 284 -15.31 10.15 5.29
CA LEU A 284 -15.46 11.45 5.95
C LEU A 284 -15.57 12.59 4.93
N ILE A 285 -16.37 13.59 5.26
CA ILE A 285 -16.50 14.84 4.50
C ILE A 285 -15.94 16.00 5.34
N VAL A 286 -14.85 16.59 4.87
CA VAL A 286 -14.11 17.64 5.59
C VAL A 286 -14.21 18.95 4.79
N ARG A 287 -14.97 19.93 5.29
CA ARG A 287 -15.21 21.22 4.61
C ARG A 287 -14.36 22.36 5.14
N ASN A 288 -13.92 22.27 6.38
CA ASN A 288 -13.26 23.35 7.11
C ASN A 288 -12.31 22.78 8.19
N GLU A 289 -11.61 23.67 8.89
CA GLU A 289 -10.64 23.31 9.93
C GLU A 289 -11.27 22.56 11.11
N HIS A 290 -12.50 22.88 11.50
CA HIS A 290 -13.20 22.17 12.56
C HIS A 290 -13.49 20.71 12.19
N ASP A 291 -13.93 20.47 10.95
CA ASP A 291 -14.10 19.10 10.44
C ASP A 291 -12.76 18.37 10.37
N LEU A 292 -11.67 19.08 10.01
CA LEU A 292 -10.33 18.50 9.95
C LEU A 292 -9.87 18.09 11.35
N ASP A 293 -10.07 18.91 12.37
CA ASP A 293 -9.73 18.58 13.76
C ASP A 293 -10.51 17.37 14.27
N LYS A 294 -11.79 17.22 13.90
CA LYS A 294 -12.55 15.99 14.17
C LYS A 294 -11.97 14.79 13.41
N ALA A 295 -11.62 14.96 12.14
CA ALA A 295 -11.08 13.90 11.30
C ALA A 295 -9.73 13.40 11.81
N LYS A 296 -8.88 14.25 12.38
CA LYS A 296 -7.56 13.89 12.95
C LYS A 296 -7.64 12.73 13.94
N LEU A 297 -8.65 12.70 14.80
CA LEU A 297 -8.86 11.62 15.78
C LEU A 297 -9.14 10.27 15.10
N LEU A 298 -9.93 10.28 14.02
CA LEU A 298 -10.23 9.07 13.25
C LEU A 298 -9.04 8.67 12.37
N ILE A 299 -8.30 9.62 11.81
CA ILE A 299 -7.06 9.36 11.06
C ILE A 299 -6.02 8.69 11.96
N GLU A 300 -5.80 9.17 13.19
CA GLU A 300 -4.91 8.53 14.15
C GLU A 300 -5.34 7.10 14.45
N LYS A 301 -6.65 6.87 14.63
CA LYS A 301 -7.19 5.53 14.82
C LYS A 301 -6.92 4.62 13.61
N ALA A 302 -7.18 5.11 12.39
CA ALA A 302 -6.87 4.36 11.16
C ALA A 302 -5.38 4.02 11.07
N TRP A 303 -4.51 4.96 11.42
CA TRP A 303 -3.06 4.76 11.43
C TRP A 303 -2.61 3.72 12.47
N GLN A 304 -3.19 3.73 13.68
CA GLN A 304 -2.84 2.76 14.74
C GLN A 304 -3.37 1.34 14.46
N GLU A 305 -4.49 1.21 13.75
CA GLU A 305 -5.12 -0.09 13.45
C GLU A 305 -4.52 -0.80 12.22
N ASN A 306 -3.65 -0.16 11.44
CA ASN A 306 -3.19 -0.67 10.13
C ASN A 306 -1.70 -0.83 9.97
#